data_AF-A0A643AT77-F1
#
_entry.id   AF-A0A643AT77-F1
#
_cell.length_a   1.000
_cell.length_b   1.000
_cell.length_c   1.000
_cell.angle_alpha   90.00
_cell.angle_beta   90.00
_cell.angle_gamma   90.00
#
_symmetry.space_group_name_H-M   'P 1'
#
loop_
_entity.id
_entity.type
_entity.pdbx_description
1 polymer ?
#
loop_
_entity_poly.entity_id
_entity_poly.type
_entity_poly.pdbx_seq_one_letter_code
_entity_poly.pdbx_strand_id
1 'polypeptide(L)'
;MAGRVRHIVHQAFWDVLESELNAEPPEYEHAIKLTLECSSDPPLNANFCGIRGIKIWTGSLVLLSFLTPGGNRLRNQICEVLDTDLIRQQAEHSAVDIQGLANYVISTMGKLCAPVRDDDIRELKATCNTVDVLRQIFHVLDLMKMDMVNFTIRSLRPHLQRQLVDYERTKFQEILEET
;
A
#
# COMPACT_ATOMS: atom_id res chain seq x y z
N MET A 1 11.27 -19.58 14.57
CA MET A 1 12.52 -19.01 14.01
C MET A 1 12.26 -18.05 12.84
N ALA A 2 11.35 -18.37 11.90
CA ALA A 2 11.02 -17.50 10.76
C ALA A 2 10.57 -16.07 11.11
N GLY A 3 9.75 -15.89 12.16
CA GLY A 3 9.31 -14.55 12.59
C GLY A 3 10.43 -13.65 13.12
N ARG A 4 11.46 -14.23 13.76
CA ARG A 4 12.61 -13.48 14.28
C ARG A 4 13.54 -13.03 13.14
N VAL A 5 13.74 -13.90 12.14
CA VAL A 5 14.51 -13.55 10.93
C VAL A 5 13.82 -12.42 10.16
N ARG A 6 12.49 -12.51 9.95
CA ARG A 6 11.73 -11.43 9.29
C ARG A 6 11.86 -10.10 10.02
N HIS A 7 11.75 -10.10 11.35
CA HIS A 7 11.91 -8.88 12.16
C HIS A 7 13.32 -8.28 12.04
N ILE A 8 14.36 -9.11 12.13
CA ILE A 8 15.76 -8.66 12.03
C ILE A 8 16.04 -8.07 10.65
N VAL A 9 15.61 -8.73 9.58
CA VAL A 9 15.80 -8.24 8.21
C VAL A 9 15.04 -6.95 7.97
N HIS A 10 13.80 -6.86 8.46
CA HIS A 10 12.98 -5.65 8.34
C HIS A 10 13.61 -4.48 9.11
N GLN A 11 14.14 -4.72 10.31
CA GLN A 11 14.80 -3.67 11.10
C GLN A 11 16.12 -3.22 10.45
N ALA A 12 16.97 -4.16 10.04
CA ALA A 12 18.24 -3.86 9.38
C ALA A 12 18.06 -3.01 8.11
N PHE A 13 16.98 -3.23 7.38
CA PHE A 13 16.64 -2.43 6.22
C PHE A 13 16.33 -0.97 6.57
N TRP A 14 15.55 -0.71 7.61
CA TRP A 14 15.27 0.67 8.06
C TRP A 14 16.52 1.36 8.61
N ASP A 15 17.39 0.61 9.31
CA ASP A 15 18.66 1.13 9.83
C ASP A 15 19.60 1.54 8.68
N VAL A 16 19.68 0.74 7.60
CA VAL A 16 20.45 1.09 6.39
C VAL A 16 19.86 2.30 5.68
N LEU A 17 18.54 2.33 5.50
CA LEU A 17 17.87 3.47 4.88
C LEU A 17 18.11 4.78 5.66
N GLU A 18 18.06 4.72 6.98
CA GLU A 18 18.35 5.86 7.84
C GLU A 18 19.80 6.33 7.67
N SER A 19 20.75 5.39 7.56
CA SER A 19 22.16 5.73 7.31
C SER A 19 22.38 6.38 5.95
N GLU A 20 21.69 5.92 4.90
CA GLU A 20 21.83 6.46 3.53
C GLU A 20 21.20 7.85 3.39
N LEU A 21 20.02 8.06 3.99
CA LEU A 21 19.33 9.34 3.97
C LEU A 21 20.06 10.41 4.79
N ASN A 22 20.80 10.01 5.83
CA ASN A 22 21.61 10.91 6.66
C ASN A 22 23.06 11.05 6.16
N ALA A 23 23.45 10.41 5.05
CA ALA A 23 24.79 10.54 4.48
C ALA A 23 24.99 11.90 3.81
N GLU A 24 26.25 12.34 3.69
CA GLU A 24 26.64 13.57 2.96
C GLU A 24 27.52 13.20 1.76
N PRO A 25 27.01 13.20 0.50
CA PRO A 25 25.64 13.49 0.07
C PRO A 25 24.66 12.32 0.31
N PRO A 26 23.36 12.59 0.47
CA PRO A 26 22.36 11.55 0.74
C PRO A 26 22.16 10.63 -0.48
N GLU A 27 22.10 9.33 -0.23
CA GLU A 27 21.80 8.33 -1.25
C GLU A 27 20.32 7.93 -1.19
N TYR A 28 19.66 7.88 -2.35
CA TYR A 28 18.22 7.66 -2.45
C TYR A 28 17.86 6.29 -3.07
N GLU A 29 18.84 5.43 -3.35
CA GLU A 29 18.62 4.17 -4.08
C GLU A 29 17.59 3.28 -3.38
N HIS A 30 17.76 3.05 -2.06
CA HIS A 30 16.82 2.24 -1.28
C HIS A 30 15.49 2.95 -1.01
N ALA A 31 15.45 4.28 -0.91
CA ALA A 31 14.20 5.05 -0.77
C ALA A 31 13.34 4.97 -2.04
N ILE A 32 13.97 5.03 -3.21
CA ILE A 32 13.29 4.83 -4.51
C ILE A 32 12.81 3.38 -4.62
N LYS A 33 13.66 2.42 -4.25
CA LYS A 33 13.30 0.99 -4.25
C LYS A 33 12.15 0.70 -3.29
N LEU A 34 12.09 1.32 -2.12
CA LEU A 34 10.98 1.27 -1.16
C LEU A 34 9.64 1.65 -1.78
N THR A 35 9.65 2.75 -2.52
CA THR A 35 8.47 3.27 -3.23
C THR A 35 8.01 2.29 -4.32
N LEU A 36 8.94 1.48 -4.86
CA LEU A 36 8.70 0.50 -5.91
C LEU A 36 8.40 -0.92 -5.39
N GLU A 37 8.89 -1.31 -4.20
CA GLU A 37 8.95 -2.70 -3.72
C GLU A 37 7.97 -3.03 -2.58
N CYS A 38 7.17 -2.07 -2.08
CA CYS A 38 6.12 -2.33 -1.06
C CYS A 38 5.00 -3.33 -1.46
N SER A 39 5.17 -4.07 -2.55
CA SER A 39 4.53 -5.37 -2.79
C SER A 39 5.50 -6.51 -2.46
N SER A 40 5.53 -6.95 -1.20
CA SER A 40 6.09 -8.25 -0.83
C SER A 40 5.36 -8.86 0.37
N ASP A 41 4.03 -8.94 0.30
CA ASP A 41 3.45 -10.26 0.54
C ASP A 41 3.26 -10.89 -0.85
N PRO A 42 3.92 -12.02 -1.14
CA PRO A 42 3.77 -12.69 -2.43
C PRO A 42 2.30 -13.07 -2.61
N PRO A 43 1.73 -12.92 -3.82
CA PRO A 43 0.47 -13.59 -4.12
C PRO A 43 0.71 -15.08 -3.90
N LEU A 44 0.00 -15.67 -2.94
CA LEU A 44 -0.11 -17.11 -2.79
C LEU A 44 -0.62 -17.64 -4.14
N ASN A 45 0.31 -18.22 -4.90
CA ASN A 45 0.27 -18.57 -6.33
C ASN A 45 0.73 -17.45 -7.28
N ALA A 46 1.97 -17.57 -7.74
CA ALA A 46 2.47 -16.94 -8.96
C ALA A 46 3.31 -17.97 -9.72
N ASN A 47 2.67 -19.04 -10.17
CA ASN A 47 3.20 -19.86 -11.27
C ASN A 47 2.71 -19.27 -12.60
N PHE A 48 2.95 -17.98 -12.83
CA PHE A 48 2.74 -17.38 -14.15
C PHE A 48 3.49 -16.05 -14.26
N CYS A 49 4.74 -16.10 -14.70
CA CYS A 49 5.33 -14.94 -15.36
C CYS A 49 6.36 -15.38 -16.40
N GLY A 50 5.85 -15.77 -17.56
CA GLY A 50 6.56 -15.83 -18.83
C GLY A 50 6.16 -14.70 -19.78
N ILE A 51 5.62 -13.58 -19.27
CA ILE A 51 5.24 -12.44 -20.10
C ILE A 51 5.88 -11.18 -19.54
N ARG A 52 6.95 -10.74 -20.22
CA ARG A 52 7.42 -9.35 -20.21
C ARG A 52 6.24 -8.48 -20.65
N GLY A 53 5.76 -7.57 -19.80
CA GLY A 53 4.78 -6.58 -20.29
C GLY A 53 3.94 -5.80 -19.28
N ILE A 54 3.95 -6.10 -17.98
CA ILE A 54 3.21 -5.29 -17.02
C ILE A 54 4.01 -5.18 -15.72
N LYS A 55 4.88 -4.17 -15.63
CA LYS A 55 5.43 -3.72 -14.35
C LYS A 55 4.39 -2.77 -13.77
N ILE A 56 3.48 -3.36 -13.01
CA ILE A 56 2.32 -2.70 -12.40
C ILE A 56 2.85 -1.63 -11.43
N TRP A 57 2.50 -0.37 -11.70
CA TRP A 57 2.40 0.73 -10.75
C TRP A 57 1.80 0.22 -9.43
N THR A 58 2.47 0.29 -8.27
CA THR A 58 1.92 -0.28 -7.02
C THR A 58 1.88 0.68 -5.83
N GLY A 59 2.75 1.68 -5.72
CA GLY A 59 2.67 2.70 -4.64
C GLY A 59 1.46 3.62 -4.79
N SER A 60 1.31 4.24 -5.95
CA SER A 60 0.11 5.00 -6.31
C SER A 60 -1.13 4.08 -6.36
N LEU A 61 -0.98 2.81 -6.77
CA LEU A 61 -2.10 1.86 -6.89
C LEU A 61 -2.84 1.60 -5.57
N VAL A 62 -2.18 1.66 -4.42
CA VAL A 62 -2.88 1.50 -3.13
C VAL A 62 -3.75 2.71 -2.84
N LEU A 63 -3.26 3.93 -3.04
CA LEU A 63 -4.08 5.13 -2.90
C LEU A 63 -5.19 5.19 -3.97
N LEU A 64 -4.86 4.76 -5.18
CA LEU A 64 -5.79 4.65 -6.29
C LEU A 64 -6.82 3.52 -6.07
N SER A 65 -6.49 2.42 -5.40
CA SER A 65 -7.45 1.32 -5.16
C SER A 65 -8.56 1.74 -4.20
N PHE A 66 -8.30 2.73 -3.34
CA PHE A 66 -9.31 3.40 -2.54
C PHE A 66 -10.22 4.33 -3.36
N LEU A 67 -9.80 4.76 -4.55
CA LEU A 67 -10.56 5.66 -5.40
C LEU A 67 -11.48 4.90 -6.36
N THR A 68 -12.78 5.17 -6.24
CA THR A 68 -13.81 4.70 -7.18
C THR A 68 -13.52 5.15 -8.62
N PRO A 69 -13.97 4.39 -9.65
CA PRO A 69 -13.66 4.66 -11.06
C PRO A 69 -14.11 6.02 -11.63
N GLY A 70 -14.89 6.81 -10.88
CA GLY A 70 -15.35 8.15 -11.28
C GLY A 70 -14.47 9.31 -10.81
N GLY A 71 -13.46 9.06 -9.95
CA GLY A 71 -12.62 10.09 -9.32
C GLY A 71 -11.41 10.53 -10.12
N ASN A 72 -11.55 10.81 -11.43
CA ASN A 72 -10.43 11.03 -12.34
C ASN A 72 -9.51 12.20 -11.94
N ARG A 73 -10.06 13.27 -11.34
CA ARG A 73 -9.26 14.45 -10.98
C ARG A 73 -8.25 14.17 -9.86
N LEU A 74 -8.69 13.51 -8.78
CA LEU A 74 -7.80 13.16 -7.67
C LEU A 74 -6.83 12.05 -8.07
N ARG A 75 -7.27 11.09 -8.91
CA ARG A 75 -6.37 10.09 -9.49
C ARG A 75 -5.24 10.73 -10.28
N ASN A 76 -5.55 11.64 -11.21
CA ASN A 76 -4.53 12.31 -12.03
C ASN A 76 -3.56 13.13 -11.17
N GLN A 77 -4.07 13.86 -10.18
CA GLN A 77 -3.21 14.62 -9.26
C GLN A 77 -2.24 13.72 -8.48
N ILE A 78 -2.70 12.56 -8.01
CA ILE A 78 -1.83 11.60 -7.31
C ILE A 78 -0.79 11.03 -8.28
N CYS A 79 -1.19 10.69 -9.51
CA CYS A 79 -0.27 10.17 -10.53
C CYS A 79 0.79 11.19 -10.96
N GLU A 80 0.43 12.47 -11.03
CA GLU A 80 1.36 13.55 -11.40
C GLU A 80 2.35 13.86 -10.28
N VAL A 81 1.89 13.89 -9.02
CA VAL A 81 2.74 14.24 -7.87
C VAL A 81 3.63 13.07 -7.44
N LEU A 82 3.14 11.83 -7.51
CA LEU A 82 3.88 10.62 -7.14
C LEU A 82 4.42 9.88 -8.36
N ASP A 83 4.91 10.62 -9.36
CA ASP A 83 5.53 10.04 -10.55
C ASP A 83 6.93 9.52 -10.24
N THR A 84 7.15 8.22 -10.45
CA THR A 84 8.41 7.54 -10.18
C THR A 84 9.57 8.04 -11.05
N ASP A 85 9.30 8.45 -12.29
CA ASP A 85 10.35 8.98 -13.17
C ASP A 85 10.77 10.38 -12.74
N LEU A 86 9.81 11.20 -12.31
CA LEU A 86 10.09 12.52 -11.76
C LEU A 86 10.87 12.44 -10.45
N ILE A 87 10.47 11.55 -9.52
CA ILE A 87 11.15 11.34 -8.25
C ILE A 87 12.59 10.83 -8.48
N ARG A 88 12.78 9.90 -9.43
CA ARG A 88 14.12 9.40 -9.78
C ARG A 88 15.01 10.51 -10.34
N GLN A 89 14.48 11.34 -11.24
CA GLN A 89 15.22 12.49 -11.79
C GLN A 89 15.59 13.51 -10.70
N GLN A 90 14.66 13.81 -9.79
CA GLN A 90 14.92 14.69 -8.66
C GLN A 90 15.99 14.09 -7.73
N ALA A 91 16.04 12.76 -7.57
CA ALA A 91 17.02 12.07 -6.74
C ALA A 91 18.42 12.12 -7.34
N GLU A 92 18.53 11.92 -8.67
CA GLU A 92 19.78 12.06 -9.42
C GLU A 92 20.39 13.47 -9.27
N HIS A 93 19.55 14.49 -9.06
CA HIS A 93 19.97 15.87 -8.82
C HIS A 93 19.98 16.28 -7.33
N SER A 94 19.82 15.34 -6.39
CA SER A 94 19.75 15.61 -4.94
C SER A 94 18.73 16.69 -4.54
N ALA A 95 17.64 16.81 -5.30
CA ALA A 95 16.61 17.83 -5.14
C ALA A 95 15.26 17.26 -4.63
N VAL A 96 15.23 15.99 -4.20
CA VAL A 96 14.01 15.36 -3.70
C VAL A 96 13.64 15.94 -2.33
N ASP A 97 12.44 16.49 -2.24
CA ASP A 97 11.83 16.86 -0.96
C ASP A 97 11.00 15.68 -0.42
N ILE A 98 11.64 14.82 0.37
CA ILE A 98 10.99 13.66 1.00
C ILE A 98 9.88 14.11 1.98
N GLN A 99 10.09 15.21 2.69
CA GLN A 99 9.14 15.72 3.68
C GLN A 99 7.89 16.30 2.99
N GLY A 100 8.06 17.01 1.88
CA GLY A 100 6.93 17.47 1.05
C GLY A 100 6.12 16.31 0.48
N LEU A 101 6.78 15.28 -0.04
CA LEU A 101 6.12 14.07 -0.54
C LEU A 101 5.36 13.32 0.57
N ALA A 102 5.98 13.13 1.74
CA ALA A 102 5.35 12.50 2.88
C ALA A 102 4.10 13.27 3.34
N ASN A 103 4.18 14.60 3.45
CA ASN A 103 3.04 15.44 3.81
C ASN A 103 1.90 15.37 2.77
N TYR A 104 2.23 15.30 1.48
CA TYR A 104 1.24 15.10 0.42
C TYR A 104 0.53 13.74 0.55
N VAL A 105 1.29 12.68 0.81
CA VAL A 105 0.75 11.33 1.04
C VAL A 105 -0.15 11.31 2.28
N ILE A 106 0.29 11.87 3.41
CA ILE A 106 -0.52 11.95 4.65
C ILE A 106 -1.80 12.75 4.42
N SER A 107 -1.73 13.87 3.70
CA SER A 107 -2.90 14.69 3.35
C SER A 107 -3.88 13.93 2.45
N THR A 108 -3.36 13.12 1.52
CA THR A 108 -4.17 12.29 0.63
C THR A 108 -4.80 11.13 1.40
N MET A 109 -4.05 10.45 2.26
CA MET A 109 -4.56 9.40 3.14
C MET A 109 -5.68 9.94 4.04
N GLY A 110 -5.51 11.09 4.67
CA GLY A 110 -6.54 11.70 5.50
C GLY A 110 -7.86 12.01 4.77
N LYS A 111 -7.85 12.15 3.43
CA LYS A 111 -9.07 12.31 2.63
C LYS A 111 -9.74 10.99 2.26
N LEU A 112 -9.00 9.87 2.32
CA LEU A 112 -9.44 8.54 1.89
C LEU A 112 -9.69 7.59 3.06
N CYS A 113 -9.16 7.91 4.24
CA CYS A 113 -9.32 7.11 5.45
C CYS A 113 -10.76 7.06 5.94
N ALA A 114 -11.08 5.96 6.65
CA ALA A 114 -12.27 5.89 7.48
C ALA A 114 -12.10 6.78 8.74
N PRO A 115 -13.19 7.34 9.31
CA PRO A 115 -13.10 8.23 10.47
C PRO A 115 -12.37 7.64 11.70
N VAL A 116 -12.34 6.32 11.81
CA VAL A 116 -11.61 5.61 12.90
C VAL A 116 -10.09 5.80 12.83
N ARG A 117 -9.55 6.22 11.69
CA ARG A 117 -8.11 6.42 11.46
C ARG A 117 -7.68 7.88 11.50
N ASP A 118 -8.58 8.80 11.83
CA ASP A 118 -8.26 10.23 11.88
C ASP A 118 -7.27 10.57 13.00
N ASP A 119 -7.26 9.80 14.08
CA ASP A 119 -6.28 9.92 15.16
C ASP A 119 -4.88 9.46 14.69
N ASP A 120 -4.79 8.32 14.00
CA ASP A 120 -3.53 7.81 13.41
C ASP A 120 -2.92 8.83 12.43
N ILE A 121 -3.75 9.47 11.59
CA ILE A 121 -3.31 10.52 10.65
C ILE A 121 -2.84 11.79 11.38
N ARG A 122 -3.38 12.09 12.56
CA ARG A 122 -2.96 13.23 13.39
C ARG A 122 -1.60 12.99 14.02
N GLU A 123 -1.36 11.78 14.52
CA GLU A 123 -0.07 11.37 15.08
C GLU A 123 1.03 11.36 14.01
N LEU A 124 0.70 10.86 12.80
CA LEU A 124 1.57 10.91 11.63
C LEU A 124 2.09 12.32 11.32
N LYS A 125 1.22 13.34 11.40
CA LYS A 125 1.60 14.74 11.15
C LYS A 125 2.52 15.34 12.23
N ALA A 126 2.54 14.76 13.42
CA ALA A 126 3.35 15.25 14.54
C ALA A 126 4.78 14.65 14.55
N THR A 127 5.07 13.68 13.69
CA THR A 127 6.36 13.00 13.65
C THR A 127 7.39 13.82 12.84
N CYS A 128 8.57 14.04 13.42
CA CYS A 128 9.62 14.91 12.84
C CYS A 128 10.66 14.16 12.00
N ASN A 129 10.89 12.87 12.30
CA ASN A 129 11.94 12.08 11.68
C ASN A 129 11.47 11.50 10.34
N THR A 130 12.25 11.69 9.27
CA THR A 130 11.92 11.25 7.91
C THR A 130 11.62 9.75 7.82
N VAL A 131 12.46 8.91 8.46
CA VAL A 131 12.31 7.44 8.42
C VAL A 131 11.11 6.97 9.23
N ASP A 132 10.89 7.57 10.41
CA ASP A 132 9.74 7.22 11.25
C ASP A 132 8.41 7.59 10.58
N VAL A 133 8.37 8.74 9.90
CA VAL A 133 7.21 9.15 9.09
C VAL A 133 6.93 8.12 8.00
N LEU A 134 7.94 7.71 7.23
CA LEU A 134 7.77 6.70 6.17
C LEU A 134 7.28 5.37 6.75
N ARG A 135 7.85 4.91 7.87
CA ARG A 135 7.45 3.67 8.53
C ARG A 135 6.01 3.72 9.01
N GLN A 136 5.60 4.82 9.63
CA GLN A 136 4.22 5.00 10.08
C GLN A 136 3.24 5.12 8.90
N ILE A 137 3.63 5.78 7.80
CA ILE A 137 2.80 5.86 6.58
C ILE A 137 2.50 4.46 6.07
N PHE A 138 3.51 3.58 5.94
CA PHE A 138 3.28 2.20 5.51
C PHE A 138 2.39 1.42 6.47
N HIS A 139 2.59 1.59 7.77
CA HIS A 139 1.76 0.95 8.78
C HIS A 139 0.27 1.34 8.63
N VAL A 140 -0.01 2.63 8.50
CA VAL A 140 -1.39 3.13 8.36
C VAL A 140 -1.98 2.73 7.00
N LEU A 141 -1.19 2.71 5.91
CA LEU A 141 -1.64 2.20 4.62
C LEU A 141 -2.09 0.73 4.69
N ASP A 142 -1.40 -0.12 5.45
CA ASP A 142 -1.81 -1.52 5.63
C ASP A 142 -3.09 -1.65 6.46
N LEU A 143 -3.27 -0.80 7.48
CA LEU A 143 -4.50 -0.72 8.24
C LEU A 143 -5.67 -0.26 7.36
N MET A 144 -5.46 0.73 6.49
CA MET A 144 -6.46 1.19 5.53
C MET A 144 -6.87 0.08 4.54
N LYS A 145 -5.94 -0.76 4.10
CA LYS A 145 -6.27 -1.94 3.26
C LYS A 145 -7.19 -2.89 4.02
N MET A 146 -6.90 -3.17 5.29
CA MET A 146 -7.76 -4.00 6.12
C MET A 146 -9.15 -3.38 6.28
N ASP A 147 -9.22 -2.06 6.48
CA ASP A 147 -10.48 -1.34 6.61
C ASP A 147 -11.35 -1.47 5.34
N MET A 148 -10.74 -1.40 4.15
CA MET A 148 -11.46 -1.65 2.89
C MET A 148 -11.94 -3.09 2.72
N VAL A 149 -11.12 -4.07 3.11
CA VAL A 149 -11.52 -5.48 3.08
C VAL A 149 -12.68 -5.70 4.03
N ASN A 150 -12.59 -5.17 5.25
CA ASN A 150 -13.66 -5.23 6.26
C ASN A 150 -14.94 -4.56 5.77
N PHE A 151 -14.82 -3.40 5.12
CA PHE A 151 -15.96 -2.70 4.51
C PHE A 151 -16.60 -3.53 3.39
N THR A 152 -15.80 -4.07 2.48
CA THR A 152 -16.26 -4.92 1.37
C THR A 152 -16.95 -6.19 1.87
N ILE A 153 -16.40 -6.85 2.89
CA ILE A 153 -17.03 -8.02 3.52
C ILE A 153 -18.39 -7.64 4.13
N ARG A 154 -18.46 -6.50 4.83
CA ARG A 154 -19.71 -6.01 5.44
C ARG A 154 -20.75 -5.64 4.38
N SER A 155 -20.34 -5.04 3.26
CA SER A 155 -21.25 -4.64 2.19
C SER A 155 -21.78 -5.83 1.39
N LEU A 156 -20.95 -6.86 1.16
CA LEU A 156 -21.34 -8.08 0.45
C LEU A 156 -22.17 -9.05 1.29
N ARG A 157 -21.94 -9.09 2.61
CA ARG A 157 -22.65 -9.97 3.56
C ARG A 157 -24.17 -10.06 3.36
N PRO A 158 -24.95 -8.95 3.30
CA PRO A 158 -26.39 -9.04 3.14
C PRO A 158 -26.83 -9.64 1.80
N HIS A 159 -26.01 -9.51 0.75
CA HIS A 159 -26.30 -10.11 -0.55
C HIS A 159 -26.03 -11.61 -0.53
N LEU A 160 -24.89 -12.02 0.03
CA LEU A 160 -24.55 -13.43 0.21
C LEU A 160 -25.60 -14.14 1.07
N GLN A 161 -26.01 -13.53 2.19
CA GLN A 161 -27.00 -14.11 3.09
C GLN A 161 -28.35 -14.41 2.42
N ARG A 162 -28.75 -13.63 1.42
CA ARG A 162 -30.00 -13.88 0.68
C ARG A 162 -29.91 -15.10 -0.23
N GLN A 163 -28.72 -15.41 -0.74
CA GLN A 163 -28.50 -16.48 -1.73
C GLN A 163 -27.93 -17.76 -1.11
N LEU A 164 -27.51 -17.71 0.17
CA LEU A 164 -26.87 -18.84 0.86
C LEU A 164 -27.72 -20.11 0.83
N VAL A 165 -29.01 -20.02 1.15
CA VAL A 165 -29.88 -21.20 1.24
C VAL A 165 -30.04 -21.91 -0.11
N ASP A 166 -30.21 -21.15 -1.19
CA ASP A 166 -30.36 -21.71 -2.53
C ASP A 166 -29.03 -22.29 -3.05
N TYR A 167 -27.91 -21.62 -2.75
CA TYR A 167 -26.57 -22.12 -3.06
C TYR A 167 -26.27 -23.43 -2.34
N GLU A 168 -26.53 -23.50 -1.03
CA GLU A 168 -26.32 -24.71 -0.22
C GLU A 168 -27.17 -25.88 -0.71
N ARG A 169 -28.45 -25.64 -1.03
CA ARG A 169 -29.34 -26.67 -1.60
C ARG A 169 -28.82 -27.19 -2.94
N THR A 170 -28.42 -26.30 -3.83
CA THR A 170 -27.92 -26.67 -5.16
C THR A 170 -26.63 -27.48 -5.05
N LYS A 171 -25.69 -27.02 -4.20
CA LYS A 171 -24.42 -27.75 -4.00
C LYS A 171 -24.60 -29.09 -3.31
N PHE A 172 -25.53 -29.19 -2.37
CA PHE A 172 -25.83 -30.47 -1.73
C PHE A 172 -26.41 -31.47 -2.74
N GLN A 173 -27.28 -31.02 -3.63
CA GLN A 173 -27.85 -31.86 -4.69
C GLN A 173 -26.78 -32.35 -5.69
N GLU A 174 -25.86 -31.48 -6.11
CA GLU A 174 -24.73 -31.87 -6.97
C GLU A 174 -23.87 -32.97 -6.34
N ILE A 175 -23.59 -32.88 -5.04
CA ILE A 175 -22.79 -33.89 -4.32
C ILE A 175 -23.52 -35.24 -4.27
N LEU A 176 -24.84 -35.24 -4.08
CA LEU A 176 -25.64 -36.46 -4.08
C LEU A 176 -25.70 -37.13 -5.45
N GLU A 177 -25.67 -36.36 -6.54
CA GLU A 177 -25.69 -36.88 -7.91
C GLU A 177 -24.34 -37.43 -8.38
N GLU A 178 -23.23 -37.00 -7.77
CA GLU A 178 -21.90 -37.54 -7.99
C GLU A 178 -21.62 -38.86 -7.23
N THR A 179 -22.52 -39.28 -6.32
CA THR A 179 -22.39 -40.50 -5.49
C THR A 179 -23.24 -41.66 -6.02
#